data_AF-A0A258RQ50-F1
#
_entry.id   AF-A0A258RQ50-F1
#
_cell.length_a   1.000
_cell.length_b   1.000
_cell.length_c   1.000
_cell.angle_alpha   90.00
_cell.angle_beta   90.00
_cell.angle_gamma   90.00
#
_symmetry.space_group_name_H-M   'P 1'
#
loop_
_entity.id
_entity.type
_entity.pdbx_description
1 polymer ?
#
loop_
_entity_poly.entity_id
_entity_poly.type
_entity_poly.pdbx_seq_one_letter_code
_entity_poly.pdbx_strand_id
1 'polypeptide(L)'
;MPTSRQHARRALDLRPRYIALLFVICLVMVAIPILTHPIPPLSDYVNHLARMHVIASVPGDPDLSRFYFIEWSVIPNLMVDLVVPIFARVMNVYAAGEVFTLATFA
;
A
#
# COMPACT_ATOMS: atom_id res chain seq x y z
N MET A 1 20.67 0.66 49.32
CA MET A 1 20.94 -0.37 48.29
C MET A 1 20.06 -0.13 47.06
N PRO A 2 20.51 0.66 46.06
CA PRO A 2 19.94 0.59 44.72
C PRO A 2 21.05 0.24 43.71
N THR A 3 20.87 -0.75 42.83
CA THR A 3 21.51 -0.86 41.50
C THR A 3 21.30 -2.27 40.92
N SER A 4 20.09 -2.55 40.46
CA SER A 4 19.87 -3.70 39.56
C SER A 4 18.91 -3.42 38.40
N ARG A 5 18.29 -2.23 38.35
CA ARG A 5 17.32 -1.86 37.31
C ARG A 5 17.88 -1.01 36.16
N GLN A 6 19.13 -0.57 36.25
CA GLN A 6 19.71 0.37 35.28
C GLN A 6 20.29 -0.31 34.03
N HIS A 7 20.64 -1.61 34.12
CA HIS A 7 21.23 -2.35 33.01
C HIS A 7 20.24 -2.80 31.93
N ALA A 8 18.95 -2.95 32.26
CA ALA A 8 17.93 -3.39 31.30
C ALA A 8 17.46 -2.26 30.34
N ARG A 9 17.68 -0.98 30.68
CA ARG A 9 17.25 0.17 29.85
C ARG A 9 18.24 0.58 28.76
N ARG A 10 19.47 0.04 28.79
CA ARG A 10 20.52 0.26 27.76
C ARG A 10 20.42 -0.72 26.58
N ALA A 11 19.36 -1.51 26.53
CA ALA A 11 19.36 -2.76 25.76
C ALA A 11 19.34 -2.59 24.24
N LEU A 12 19.06 -1.44 23.63
CA LEU A 12 19.27 -1.19 22.20
C LEU A 12 19.29 0.34 21.89
N ASP A 13 20.37 1.05 22.21
CA ASP A 13 20.65 2.35 21.58
C ASP A 13 21.10 2.11 20.11
N LEU A 14 20.19 1.63 19.27
CA LEU A 14 20.46 1.46 17.85
C LEU A 14 20.67 2.85 17.25
N ARG A 15 21.90 3.12 16.80
CA ARG A 15 22.21 4.36 16.08
C ARG A 15 21.21 4.51 14.92
N PRO A 16 20.75 5.73 14.57
CA PRO A 16 19.75 5.94 13.52
C PRO A 16 20.07 5.26 12.19
N ARG A 17 21.37 5.16 11.84
CA ARG A 17 21.85 4.44 10.65
C ARG A 17 21.49 2.94 10.64
N TYR A 18 21.52 2.29 11.80
CA TYR A 18 21.17 0.87 11.91
C TYR A 18 19.67 0.67 11.81
N ILE A 19 18.88 1.60 12.36
CA ILE A 19 17.42 1.60 12.21
C ILE A 19 17.05 1.78 10.73
N ALA A 20 17.65 2.78 10.06
CA ALA A 20 17.43 3.02 8.63
C ALA A 20 17.83 1.80 7.77
N LEU A 21 18.98 1.18 8.06
CA LEU A 21 19.43 -0.02 7.35
C LEU A 21 18.45 -1.19 7.55
N LEU A 22 18.04 -1.45 8.79
CA LEU A 22 17.08 -2.52 9.09
C LEU A 22 15.72 -2.26 8.42
N PHE A 23 15.26 -1.01 8.45
CA PHE A 23 14.03 -0.60 7.77
C PHE A 23 14.11 -0.88 6.26
N VAL A 24 15.20 -0.47 5.59
CA VAL A 24 15.38 -0.73 4.16
C VAL A 24 15.43 -2.23 3.87
N ILE A 25 16.12 -3.02 4.68
CA ILE A 25 16.18 -4.48 4.53
C ILE A 25 14.77 -5.09 4.66
N CYS A 26 14.01 -4.71 5.69
CA CYS A 26 12.64 -5.18 5.87
C CYS A 26 11.73 -4.75 4.71
N LEU A 27 11.83 -3.50 4.26
CA LEU A 27 11.04 -2.99 3.15
C LEU A 27 11.33 -3.76 1.86
N VAL A 28 12.61 -4.02 1.55
CA VAL A 28 13.01 -4.82 0.38
C VAL A 28 12.46 -6.24 0.50
N MET A 29 12.52 -6.87 1.67
CA MET A 29 11.96 -8.22 1.88
C MET A 29 10.45 -8.27 1.63
N VAL A 30 9.70 -7.25 2.07
CA VAL A 30 8.26 -7.14 1.83
C VAL A 30 7.94 -6.80 0.36
N ALA A 31 8.80 -6.03 -0.31
CA ALA A 31 8.62 -5.65 -1.70
C ALA A 31 8.74 -6.84 -2.68
N ILE A 32 9.54 -7.87 -2.34
CA ILE A 32 9.76 -9.05 -3.20
C ILE A 32 8.44 -9.71 -3.64
N PRO A 33 7.57 -10.20 -2.74
CA PRO A 33 6.32 -10.85 -3.16
C PRO A 33 5.35 -9.90 -3.86
N ILE A 34 5.42 -8.59 -3.61
CA ILE A 34 4.58 -7.59 -4.28
C ILE A 34 5.01 -7.39 -5.73
N LEU A 35 6.32 -7.32 -5.99
CA LEU A 35 6.87 -7.01 -7.31
C LEU A 35 7.08 -8.25 -8.20
N THR A 36 7.26 -9.44 -7.61
CA THR A 36 7.55 -10.65 -8.39
C THR A 36 6.31 -11.47 -8.74
N HIS A 37 5.20 -11.30 -8.02
CA HIS A 37 3.96 -12.06 -8.27
C HIS A 37 2.88 -11.15 -8.85
N PRO A 38 2.24 -11.53 -9.97
CA PRO A 38 1.17 -10.73 -10.57
C PRO A 38 -0.03 -10.49 -9.65
N ILE A 39 -0.25 -11.41 -8.70
CA ILE A 39 -1.31 -11.32 -7.69
C ILE A 39 -0.63 -11.52 -6.33
N PRO A 40 -0.27 -10.43 -5.63
CA PRO A 40 0.28 -10.55 -4.28
C PRO A 40 -0.75 -11.22 -3.35
N PRO A 41 -0.29 -11.94 -2.31
CA PRO A 41 -1.16 -12.68 -1.38
C PRO A 41 -1.87 -11.74 -0.38
N LEU A 42 -2.55 -10.73 -0.91
CA LEU A 42 -3.36 -9.74 -0.21
C LEU A 42 -4.80 -9.99 -0.62
N SER A 43 -5.60 -10.53 0.32
CA SER A 43 -6.95 -11.03 0.02
C SER A 43 -7.86 -10.01 -0.66
N ASP A 44 -7.70 -8.71 -0.36
CA ASP A 44 -8.53 -7.64 -0.91
C ASP A 44 -7.86 -6.84 -2.05
N TYR A 45 -6.61 -7.16 -2.40
CA TYR A 45 -5.87 -6.41 -3.44
C TYR A 45 -6.54 -6.50 -4.80
N VAL A 46 -6.99 -7.69 -5.19
CA VAL A 46 -7.70 -7.90 -6.47
C VAL A 46 -9.02 -7.12 -6.49
N ASN A 47 -9.74 -7.07 -5.38
CA ASN A 47 -11.00 -6.32 -5.27
C ASN A 47 -10.76 -4.81 -5.41
N HIS A 48 -9.71 -4.29 -4.77
CA HIS A 48 -9.32 -2.89 -4.91
C HIS A 48 -8.87 -2.55 -6.33
N LEU A 49 -8.05 -3.39 -6.96
CA LEU A 49 -7.64 -3.20 -8.36
C LEU A 49 -8.83 -3.20 -9.32
N ALA A 50 -9.76 -4.15 -9.15
CA ALA A 50 -10.97 -4.21 -9.96
C ALA A 50 -11.80 -2.93 -9.80
N ARG A 51 -11.99 -2.46 -8.56
CA ARG A 51 -12.68 -1.19 -8.30
C ARG A 51 -11.97 -0.01 -8.97
N MET A 52 -10.65 0.10 -8.84
CA MET A 52 -9.88 1.21 -9.42
C MET A 52 -9.94 1.17 -10.96
N HIS A 53 -9.93 -0.02 -11.55
CA HIS A 53 -10.11 -0.18 -12.98
C HIS A 53 -11.51 0.29 -13.43
N VAL A 54 -12.56 -0.11 -12.71
CA VAL A 54 -13.93 0.34 -13.00
C VAL A 54 -14.04 1.87 -12.88
N ILE A 55 -13.54 2.47 -11.79
CA ILE A 55 -13.59 3.93 -11.58
C ILE A 55 -12.84 4.67 -12.70
N ALA A 56 -11.71 4.16 -13.16
CA ALA A 56 -10.93 4.76 -14.23
C ALA A 56 -11.60 4.63 -15.61
N SER A 57 -12.28 3.51 -15.88
CA SER A 57 -12.82 3.18 -17.20
C SER A 57 -14.28 3.61 -17.40
N VAL A 58 -15.11 3.65 -16.35
CA VAL A 58 -16.56 3.96 -16.42
C VAL A 58 -16.87 5.22 -17.24
N PRO A 59 -16.20 6.38 -17.07
CA PRO A 59 -16.53 7.58 -17.84
C PRO A 59 -16.41 7.44 -19.36
N GLY A 60 -15.62 6.48 -19.86
CA GLY A 60 -15.35 6.28 -21.28
C GLY A 60 -15.84 4.95 -21.86
N ASP A 61 -16.40 4.07 -21.04
CA ASP A 61 -16.82 2.72 -21.44
C ASP A 61 -18.35 2.59 -21.32
N PRO A 62 -19.07 2.52 -22.46
CA PRO A 62 -20.52 2.40 -22.49
C PRO A 62 -21.04 1.09 -21.90
N ASP A 63 -20.27 0.00 -21.96
CA ASP A 63 -20.69 -1.29 -21.43
C ASP A 63 -20.58 -1.29 -19.91
N LEU A 64 -19.47 -0.79 -19.35
CA LEU A 64 -19.31 -0.61 -17.90
C LEU A 64 -20.32 0.38 -17.31
N SER A 65 -20.59 1.49 -18.01
CA SER A 65 -21.56 2.52 -17.57
C SER A 65 -22.99 2.00 -17.42
N ARG A 66 -23.34 0.87 -18.05
CA ARG A 66 -24.67 0.24 -17.90
C ARG A 66 -24.82 -0.52 -16.58
N PHE A 67 -23.71 -0.97 -16.01
CA PHE A 67 -23.70 -1.82 -14.81
C PHE A 67 -23.16 -1.10 -13.57
N TYR A 68 -22.34 -0.06 -13.75
CA TYR A 68 -21.67 0.64 -12.67
C TYR A 68 -21.92 2.15 -12.75
N PHE A 69 -22.23 2.74 -11.59
CA PHE A 69 -22.22 4.18 -11.37
C PHE A 69 -21.40 4.48 -10.11
N ILE A 70 -20.79 5.66 -10.06
CA ILE A 70 -19.91 6.04 -8.95
C ILE A 70 -20.71 6.90 -7.97
N GLU A 71 -20.91 6.39 -6.75
CA GLU A 71 -21.52 7.14 -5.64
C GLU A 71 -20.49 7.30 -4.52
N TRP A 72 -20.11 8.55 -4.25
CA TRP A 72 -19.12 8.87 -3.23
C TRP A 72 -19.78 9.01 -1.85
N SER A 73 -19.23 8.31 -0.87
CA SER A 73 -19.60 8.41 0.54
C SER A 73 -18.34 8.30 1.40
N VAL A 74 -18.37 8.83 2.62
CA VAL A 74 -17.25 8.73 3.57
C VAL A 74 -17.39 7.43 4.36
N ILE A 75 -16.72 6.38 3.89
CA ILE A 75 -16.72 5.04 4.50
C ILE A 75 -15.28 4.55 4.74
N PRO A 76 -15.07 3.52 5.59
CA PRO A 76 -13.76 2.92 5.75
C PRO A 76 -13.20 2.36 4.43
N ASN A 77 -11.87 2.17 4.36
CA ASN A 77 -11.15 1.61 3.22
C ASN A 77 -11.14 2.45 1.92
N LEU A 78 -11.29 3.79 2.03
CA LEU A 78 -11.24 4.72 0.89
C LEU A 78 -9.85 5.29 0.55
N MET A 79 -8.80 4.92 1.30
CA MET A 79 -7.47 5.46 1.02
C MET A 79 -6.97 5.10 -0.38
N VAL A 80 -7.29 3.91 -0.87
CA VAL A 80 -6.95 3.51 -2.23
C VAL A 80 -7.72 4.36 -3.26
N ASP A 81 -9.00 4.63 -3.02
CA ASP A 81 -9.85 5.46 -3.88
C ASP A 81 -9.41 6.93 -3.91
N LEU A 82 -8.69 7.41 -2.89
CA LEU A 82 -8.14 8.77 -2.86
C LEU A 82 -6.75 8.84 -3.52
N VAL A 83 -5.88 7.86 -3.29
CA VAL A 83 -4.47 7.90 -3.67
C VAL A 83 -4.22 7.33 -5.07
N VAL A 84 -4.83 6.17 -5.40
CA VAL A 84 -4.58 5.49 -6.68
C VAL A 84 -4.97 6.35 -7.88
N PRO A 85 -6.09 7.11 -7.89
CA PRO A 85 -6.39 7.99 -9.03
C PRO A 85 -5.34 9.08 -9.27
N ILE A 86 -4.60 9.51 -8.24
CA ILE A 86 -3.51 10.48 -8.40
C ILE A 86 -2.33 9.82 -9.13
N PHE A 87 -1.95 8.61 -8.74
CA PHE A 87 -0.90 7.84 -9.41
C PHE A 87 -1.32 7.42 -10.83
N ALA A 88 -2.59 7.05 -11.02
CA ALA A 88 -3.13 6.64 -12.31
C ALA A 88 -3.09 7.74 -13.39
N ARG A 89 -2.82 9.01 -13.03
CA ARG A 89 -2.57 10.09 -14.00
C ARG A 89 -1.24 9.95 -14.75
N VAL A 90 -0.27 9.26 -14.16
CA VAL A 90 1.10 9.13 -14.70
C VAL A 90 1.49 7.68 -14.98
N MET A 91 0.70 6.72 -14.53
CA MET A 91 0.93 5.30 -14.75
C MET A 91 -0.38 4.53 -14.88
N ASN A 92 -0.29 3.27 -15.30
CA ASN A 92 -1.40 2.32 -15.32
C ASN A 92 -1.93 2.03 -13.90
N VAL A 93 -3.24 1.80 -13.75
CA VAL A 93 -3.91 1.38 -12.49
C VAL A 93 -3.21 0.20 -11.81
N TYR A 94 -2.72 -0.79 -12.55
CA TYR A 94 -2.01 -1.94 -11.97
C TYR A 94 -0.70 -1.51 -11.28
N ALA A 95 0.11 -0.69 -11.96
CA ALA A 95 1.34 -0.13 -11.38
C ALA A 95 1.03 0.83 -10.22
N ALA A 96 -0.04 1.61 -10.32
CA ALA A 96 -0.49 2.49 -9.25
C ALA A 96 -0.89 1.70 -7.99
N GLY A 97 -1.54 0.54 -8.16
CA GLY A 97 -1.86 -0.39 -7.07
C GLY A 97 -0.62 -1.00 -6.42
N GLU A 98 0.38 -1.40 -7.19
CA GLU A 98 1.66 -1.89 -6.68
C GLU A 98 2.39 -0.80 -5.87
N VAL A 99 2.51 0.41 -6.41
CA VAL A 99 3.15 1.54 -5.73
C VAL A 99 2.41 1.91 -4.45
N PHE A 100 1.08 1.95 -4.46
CA PHE A 100 0.27 2.19 -3.26
C PHE A 100 0.50 1.11 -2.19
N THR A 101 0.55 -0.15 -2.61
CA THR A 101 0.78 -1.28 -1.70
C THR A 101 2.17 -1.19 -1.06
N LEU A 102 3.21 -0.91 -1.86
CA LEU A 102 4.57 -0.71 -1.35
C LEU A 102 4.66 0.48 -0.38
N ALA A 103 4.01 1.59 -0.72
CA ALA A 103 3.98 2.79 0.13
C ALA A 103 3.27 2.55 1.46
N THR A 104 2.37 1.56 1.54
CA THR A 104 1.69 1.20 2.80
C THR A 104 2.63 0.50 3.79
N PHE A 105 3.69 -0.15 3.30
CA PHE A 105 4.68 -0.84 4.12
C PHE A 105 5.94 -0.01 4.41
N ALA A 106 6.06 1.18 3.82
CA ALA A 106 7.17 2.11 3.99
C ALA A 106 6.83 3.19 5.03
#